data_AF-A0A1H2C6K8-F1
#
_entry.id   AF-A0A1H2C6K8-F1
#
_cell.length_a   1.000
_cell.length_b   1.000
_cell.length_c   1.000
_cell.angle_alpha   90.00
_cell.angle_beta   90.00
_cell.angle_gamma   90.00
#
_symmetry.space_group_name_H-M   'P 1'
#
loop_
_entity.id
_entity.type
_entity.pdbx_description
1 polymer ?
#
loop_
_entity_poly.entity_id
_entity_poly.type
_entity_poly.pdbx_seq_one_letter_code
_entity_poly.pdbx_strand_id
1 'polypeptide(L)'
;MEPFRKIRSNVKIYADHLSHDGFKQVFDHIDQLNIKKGVDRLGLEKFIEQCAYLAAGSGVISGSGGMLTMVVGIPFDFINLITQQFRVTMAIMYYNKGTYELDFNDFMTLVATSLKVEASVALTKTMMEGIAEKLLMILGTRTAERMVPIVGAAIGGTANYLFIKRMATSVRKIQITPIIITVN
;
A
#
# COMPACT_ATOMS: atom_id res chain seq x y z
N MET A 1 2.87 3.76 -31.79
CA MET A 1 3.14 4.82 -30.78
C MET A 1 1.92 5.21 -29.93
N GLU A 2 0.67 4.93 -30.34
CA GLU A 2 -0.53 5.28 -29.54
C GLU A 2 -0.78 4.55 -28.20
N PRO A 3 -0.46 3.25 -28.03
CA PRO A 3 -0.84 2.51 -26.81
C PRO A 3 -0.15 3.05 -25.54
N PHE A 4 1.13 3.40 -25.65
CA PHE A 4 1.92 3.95 -24.56
C PHE A 4 1.40 5.30 -24.05
N ARG A 5 0.82 6.12 -24.95
CA ARG A 5 0.30 7.45 -24.58
C ARG A 5 -1.00 7.35 -23.77
N LYS A 6 -1.88 6.39 -24.11
CA LYS A 6 -3.12 6.10 -23.35
C LYS A 6 -2.84 5.49 -21.98
N ILE A 7 -1.85 4.60 -21.86
CA ILE A 7 -1.46 4.00 -20.57
C ILE A 7 -0.95 5.10 -19.63
N ARG A 8 -0.10 6.00 -20.11
CA ARG A 8 0.44 7.11 -19.30
C ARG A 8 -0.64 8.10 -18.86
N SER A 9 -1.61 8.43 -19.72
CA SER A 9 -2.70 9.34 -19.33
C SER A 9 -3.60 8.74 -18.25
N ASN A 10 -3.89 7.44 -18.34
CA ASN A 10 -4.72 6.75 -17.35
C ASN A 10 -4.00 6.62 -15.99
N VAL A 11 -2.70 6.32 -16.01
CA VAL A 11 -1.87 6.32 -14.79
C VAL A 11 -1.90 7.68 -14.10
N LYS A 12 -1.77 8.78 -14.87
CA LYS A 12 -1.81 10.13 -14.29
C LYS A 12 -3.16 10.47 -13.68
N ILE A 13 -4.27 10.07 -14.31
CA ILE A 13 -5.63 10.30 -13.79
C ILE A 13 -5.85 9.50 -12.50
N TYR A 14 -5.48 8.21 -12.48
CA TYR A 14 -5.60 7.40 -11.26
C TYR A 14 -4.67 7.87 -10.15
N ALA A 15 -3.47 8.37 -10.49
CA ALA A 15 -2.54 8.93 -9.53
C ALA A 15 -3.10 10.20 -8.88
N ASP A 16 -3.72 11.08 -9.66
CA ASP A 16 -4.33 12.32 -9.17
C ASP A 16 -5.51 12.01 -8.22
N HIS A 17 -6.42 11.11 -8.60
CA HIS A 17 -7.52 10.70 -7.72
C HIS A 17 -7.05 10.02 -6.42
N LEU A 18 -6.04 9.16 -6.50
CA LEU A 18 -5.51 8.46 -5.32
C LEU A 18 -4.75 9.40 -4.38
N SER A 19 -3.96 10.32 -4.96
CA SER A 19 -3.13 11.27 -4.20
C SER A 19 -3.94 12.38 -3.54
N HIS A 20 -5.11 12.75 -4.07
CA HIS A 20 -5.96 13.79 -3.50
C HIS A 20 -6.65 13.30 -2.21
N ASP A 21 -7.46 12.24 -2.30
CA ASP A 21 -8.25 11.75 -1.17
C ASP A 21 -8.14 10.24 -0.94
N GLY A 22 -7.79 9.47 -1.98
CA GLY A 22 -7.88 8.01 -1.93
C GLY A 22 -7.02 7.39 -0.82
N PHE A 23 -5.78 7.82 -0.64
CA PHE A 23 -4.94 7.33 0.46
C PHE A 23 -5.50 7.64 1.84
N LYS A 24 -6.04 8.85 2.03
CA LYS A 24 -6.63 9.26 3.31
C LYS A 24 -7.87 8.42 3.60
N GLN A 25 -8.74 8.23 2.62
CA GLN A 25 -9.91 7.36 2.75
C GLN A 25 -9.51 5.93 3.11
N VAL A 26 -8.50 5.37 2.45
CA VAL A 26 -7.99 4.02 2.78
C VAL A 26 -7.50 3.99 4.22
N PHE A 27 -6.71 4.97 4.63
CA PHE A 27 -6.16 5.05 5.98
C PHE A 27 -7.26 5.13 7.05
N ASP A 28 -8.23 6.04 6.89
CA ASP A 28 -9.31 6.30 7.85
C ASP A 28 -10.23 5.07 8.04
N HIS A 29 -10.33 4.20 7.02
CA HIS A 29 -11.15 2.98 7.09
C HIS A 29 -10.40 1.77 7.67
N ILE A 30 -9.08 1.86 7.87
CA ILE A 30 -8.36 0.77 8.52
C ILE A 30 -8.56 0.88 10.02
N ASP A 31 -9.24 -0.12 10.57
CA ASP A 31 -9.40 -0.28 12.01
C ASP A 31 -8.05 -0.67 12.64
N GLN A 32 -7.31 0.34 13.12
CA GLN A 32 -5.99 0.20 13.74
C GLN A 32 -6.03 -0.67 15.01
N LEU A 33 -7.15 -0.70 15.74
CA LEU A 33 -7.34 -1.57 16.91
C LEU A 33 -7.42 -3.04 16.48
N ASN A 34 -8.09 -3.33 15.37
CA ASN A 34 -8.11 -4.68 14.82
C ASN A 34 -6.74 -5.11 14.27
N ILE A 35 -5.92 -4.18 13.78
CA ILE A 35 -4.51 -4.48 13.43
C ILE A 35 -3.75 -4.90 14.69
N LYS A 36 -3.83 -4.11 15.76
CA LYS A 36 -3.23 -4.46 17.06
C LYS A 36 -3.66 -5.85 17.53
N LYS A 37 -4.98 -6.09 17.63
CA LYS A 37 -5.52 -7.39 18.06
C LYS A 37 -5.03 -8.54 17.18
N GLY A 38 -4.93 -8.31 15.87
CA GLY A 38 -4.41 -9.28 14.92
C GLY A 38 -2.93 -9.62 15.19
N VAL A 39 -2.09 -8.60 15.41
CA VAL A 39 -0.68 -8.78 15.75
C VAL A 39 -0.51 -9.47 17.10
N ASP A 40 -1.27 -9.06 18.12
CA ASP A 40 -1.22 -9.65 19.47
C ASP A 40 -1.60 -11.13 19.45
N ARG A 41 -2.59 -11.51 18.63
CA ARG A 41 -3.08 -12.89 18.55
C ARG A 41 -2.20 -13.80 17.70
N LEU A 42 -1.70 -13.30 16.56
CA LEU A 42 -1.04 -14.13 15.55
C LEU A 42 0.50 -14.04 15.62
N GLY A 43 1.02 -12.96 16.20
CA GLY A 43 2.40 -12.53 16.01
C GLY A 43 2.59 -11.78 14.68
N LEU A 44 3.60 -10.91 14.63
CA LEU A 44 3.85 -10.01 13.50
C LEU A 44 4.05 -10.78 12.17
N GLU A 45 4.83 -11.86 12.17
CA GLU A 45 5.14 -12.60 10.93
C GLU A 45 3.88 -13.20 10.30
N LYS A 46 3.04 -13.85 11.10
CA LYS A 46 1.80 -14.46 10.61
C LYS A 46 0.78 -13.41 10.17
N PHE A 47 0.78 -12.25 10.82
CA PHE A 47 -0.05 -11.13 10.39
C PHE A 47 0.39 -10.59 9.01
N ILE A 48 1.70 -10.42 8.79
CA ILE A 48 2.26 -10.01 7.49
C ILE A 48 1.93 -11.05 6.43
N GLU A 49 2.08 -12.33 6.76
CA GLU A 49 1.77 -13.45 5.88
C GLU A 49 0.30 -13.44 5.45
N GLN A 50 -0.61 -13.24 6.40
CA GLN A 50 -2.04 -13.11 6.13
C GLN A 50 -2.32 -11.95 5.18
N CYS A 51 -1.72 -10.78 5.41
CA CYS A 51 -1.89 -9.63 4.52
C CYS A 51 -1.34 -9.90 3.11
N ALA A 52 -0.22 -10.60 2.99
CA ALA A 52 0.35 -10.99 1.70
C ALA A 52 -0.57 -11.96 0.93
N TYR A 53 -1.16 -12.95 1.62
CA TYR A 53 -2.15 -13.84 1.01
C TYR A 53 -3.43 -13.10 0.61
N LEU A 54 -3.92 -12.17 1.43
CA LEU A 54 -5.07 -11.34 1.08
C LEU A 54 -4.80 -10.43 -0.12
N ALA A 55 -3.58 -9.92 -0.27
CA ALA A 55 -3.18 -9.12 -1.43
C ALA A 55 -3.09 -9.98 -2.72
N ALA A 56 -2.73 -11.25 -2.58
CA ALA A 56 -2.68 -12.21 -3.68
C ALA A 56 -4.08 -12.70 -4.08
N GLY A 57 -4.96 -12.90 -3.11
CA GLY A 57 -6.34 -13.34 -3.30
C GLY A 57 -7.28 -12.16 -3.55
N SER A 58 -7.49 -11.80 -4.81
CA SER A 58 -8.55 -10.86 -5.20
C SER A 58 -9.92 -11.54 -5.05
N GLY A 59 -10.48 -11.55 -3.83
CA GLY A 59 -11.84 -12.07 -3.60
C GLY A 59 -12.23 -12.47 -2.18
N VAL A 60 -11.30 -12.61 -1.23
CA VAL A 60 -11.64 -12.97 0.16
C VAL A 60 -11.43 -11.76 1.07
N ILE A 61 -12.45 -10.92 1.16
CA ILE A 61 -12.42 -9.71 1.98
C ILE A 61 -12.93 -10.07 3.37
N SER A 62 -12.05 -10.59 4.22
CA SER A 62 -12.37 -10.75 5.64
C SER A 62 -12.15 -9.41 6.37
N GLY A 63 -13.25 -8.68 6.60
CA GLY A 63 -13.35 -7.73 7.71
C GLY A 63 -13.43 -6.23 7.41
N SER A 64 -13.33 -5.77 6.16
CA SER A 64 -13.49 -4.34 5.83
C SER A 64 -14.86 -4.07 5.18
N GLY A 65 -15.94 -4.27 5.92
CA GLY A 65 -17.28 -3.86 5.48
C GLY A 65 -17.31 -2.34 5.28
N GLY A 66 -17.16 -1.86 4.04
CA GLY A 66 -17.36 -0.45 3.68
C GLY A 66 -16.26 0.19 2.82
N MET A 67 -15.03 -0.35 2.82
CA MET A 67 -13.91 0.23 2.05
C MET A 67 -14.08 0.11 0.52
N LEU A 68 -14.94 -0.82 0.09
CA LEU A 68 -15.07 -1.27 -1.30
C LEU A 68 -15.84 -0.32 -2.20
N THR A 69 -16.68 0.55 -1.62
CA THR A 69 -17.62 1.39 -2.36
C THR A 69 -17.15 2.83 -2.53
N MET A 70 -16.01 3.22 -1.95
CA MET A 70 -15.69 4.64 -1.71
C MET A 70 -14.79 5.28 -2.77
N VAL A 71 -13.80 4.56 -3.32
CA VAL A 71 -12.83 5.19 -4.24
C VAL A 71 -13.25 5.01 -5.70
N VAL A 72 -14.17 5.88 -6.14
CA VAL A 72 -14.71 5.90 -7.51
C VAL A 72 -13.56 5.98 -8.53
N GLY A 73 -13.56 5.05 -9.49
CA GLY A 73 -12.60 5.04 -10.59
C GLY A 73 -11.29 4.29 -10.32
N ILE A 74 -11.05 3.79 -9.11
CA ILE A 74 -9.87 2.97 -8.81
C ILE A 74 -10.19 1.46 -8.87
N PRO A 75 -9.39 0.63 -9.56
CA PRO A 75 -9.59 -0.82 -9.58
C PRO A 75 -9.55 -1.45 -8.18
N PHE A 76 -10.47 -2.39 -7.92
CA PHE A 76 -10.57 -3.08 -6.64
C PHE A 76 -9.26 -3.75 -6.17
N ASP A 77 -8.57 -4.43 -7.10
CA ASP A 77 -7.26 -5.04 -6.81
C ASP A 77 -6.23 -4.02 -6.30
N PHE A 78 -6.34 -2.78 -6.75
CA PHE A 78 -5.43 -1.72 -6.31
C PHE A 78 -5.73 -1.30 -4.88
N ILE A 79 -7.00 -1.07 -4.57
CA ILE A 79 -7.44 -0.75 -3.21
C ILE A 79 -7.01 -1.86 -2.25
N ASN A 80 -7.26 -3.12 -2.59
CA ASN A 80 -6.83 -4.24 -1.74
C ASN A 80 -5.31 -4.23 -1.51
N LEU A 81 -4.50 -4.05 -2.55
CA LEU A 81 -3.04 -4.00 -2.41
C LEU A 81 -2.58 -2.87 -1.48
N ILE A 82 -3.15 -1.67 -1.64
CA ILE A 82 -2.84 -0.51 -0.78
C ILE A 82 -3.27 -0.79 0.66
N THR A 83 -4.48 -1.30 0.86
CA THR A 83 -5.00 -1.65 2.19
C THR A 83 -4.11 -2.65 2.89
N GLN A 84 -3.74 -3.77 2.23
CA GLN A 84 -2.86 -4.76 2.86
C GLN A 84 -1.47 -4.18 3.14
N GLN A 85 -0.95 -3.33 2.25
CA GLN A 85 0.32 -2.64 2.48
C GLN A 85 0.27 -1.71 3.71
N PHE A 86 -0.84 -0.99 3.87
CA PHE A 86 -1.04 -0.10 5.01
C PHE A 86 -1.15 -0.89 6.31
N ARG A 87 -1.95 -1.96 6.33
CA ARG A 87 -2.08 -2.87 7.48
C ARG A 87 -0.74 -3.45 7.92
N VAL A 88 0.10 -3.86 6.97
CA VAL A 88 1.46 -4.37 7.26
C VAL A 88 2.34 -3.29 7.87
N THR A 89 2.29 -2.08 7.32
CA THR A 89 3.08 -0.95 7.83
C THR A 89 2.67 -0.61 9.27
N MET A 90 1.37 -0.50 9.53
CA MET A 90 0.82 -0.26 10.88
C MET A 90 1.18 -1.38 11.86
N ALA A 91 1.10 -2.65 11.43
CA ALA A 91 1.47 -3.80 12.24
C ALA A 91 2.94 -3.77 12.67
N ILE A 92 3.86 -3.41 11.75
CA ILE A 92 5.29 -3.28 12.05
C ILE A 92 5.54 -2.11 13.00
N MET A 93 4.86 -0.98 12.79
CA MET A 93 4.98 0.17 13.69
C MET A 93 4.51 -0.17 15.10
N TYR A 94 3.33 -0.79 15.23
CA TYR A 94 2.83 -1.25 16.53
C TYR A 94 3.80 -2.22 17.20
N TYR A 95 4.30 -3.22 16.47
CA TYR A 95 5.25 -4.19 17.02
C TYR A 95 6.55 -3.55 17.53
N ASN A 96 7.05 -2.52 16.85
CA ASN A 96 8.32 -1.88 17.20
C ASN A 96 8.16 -0.78 18.26
N LYS A 97 7.08 0.01 18.21
CA LYS A 97 6.88 1.20 19.05
C LYS A 97 5.88 1.00 20.19
N GLY A 98 5.07 -0.07 20.14
CA GLY A 98 4.00 -0.33 21.10
C GLY A 98 2.74 0.53 20.92
N THR A 99 2.79 1.57 20.09
CA THR A 99 1.67 2.46 19.79
C THR A 99 0.95 1.99 18.53
N TYR A 100 -0.35 1.75 18.63
CA TYR A 100 -1.18 1.32 17.48
C TYR A 100 -1.89 2.49 16.80
N GLU A 101 -2.04 3.64 17.47
CA GLU A 101 -2.66 4.84 16.91
C GLU A 101 -1.61 5.66 16.19
N LEU A 102 -1.82 5.84 14.89
CA LEU A 102 -0.93 6.56 14.01
C LEU A 102 -1.65 7.77 13.42
N ASP A 103 -0.91 8.88 13.30
CA ASP A 103 -1.34 10.01 12.49
C ASP A 103 -1.12 9.71 11.00
N PHE A 104 -2.01 10.21 10.15
CA PHE A 104 -1.95 10.00 8.71
C PHE A 104 -0.63 10.50 8.11
N ASN A 105 -0.10 11.62 8.60
CA ASN A 105 1.06 12.28 8.02
C ASN A 105 2.35 11.52 8.32
N ASP A 106 2.52 11.12 9.57
CA ASP A 106 3.64 10.29 10.01
C ASP A 106 3.62 8.93 9.29
N PHE A 107 2.42 8.37 9.16
CA PHE A 107 2.21 7.12 8.44
C PHE A 107 2.60 7.24 6.96
N MET A 108 2.11 8.26 6.26
CA MET A 108 2.38 8.42 4.82
C MET A 108 3.85 8.75 4.54
N THR A 109 4.54 9.44 5.44
CA THR A 109 6.00 9.67 5.35
C THR A 109 6.77 8.35 5.41
N LEU A 110 6.36 7.43 6.29
CA LEU A 110 6.94 6.09 6.35
C LEU A 110 6.65 5.27 5.09
N VAL A 111 5.43 5.35 4.56
CA VAL A 111 5.05 4.70 3.30
C VAL A 111 5.92 5.23 2.15
N ALA A 112 6.05 6.56 2.01
CA ALA A 112 6.90 7.20 1.00
C ALA A 112 8.35 6.67 1.05
N THR A 113 8.93 6.69 2.25
CA THR A 113 10.29 6.21 2.50
C THR A 113 10.44 4.73 2.13
N SER A 114 9.46 3.89 2.50
CA SER A 114 9.48 2.46 2.20
C SER A 114 9.37 2.15 0.70
N LEU A 115 8.72 3.03 -0.07
CA LEU A 115 8.62 2.97 -1.52
C LEU A 115 9.78 3.66 -2.25
N LYS A 116 10.74 4.24 -1.50
CA LYS A 116 11.84 5.06 -2.03
C LYS A 116 11.32 6.24 -2.87
N VAL A 117 10.22 6.84 -2.43
CA VAL A 117 9.76 8.14 -2.91
C VAL A 117 10.45 9.20 -2.08
N GLU A 118 10.91 10.28 -2.70
CA GLU A 118 11.51 11.41 -1.98
C GLU A 118 10.48 11.99 -1.00
N ALA A 119 10.70 11.75 0.29
CA ALA A 119 9.87 12.27 1.35
C ALA A 119 10.40 13.66 1.72
N SER A 120 9.79 14.72 1.17
CA SER A 120 10.01 16.07 1.72
C SER A 120 9.44 16.14 3.14
N VAL A 121 10.02 17.00 3.99
CA VAL A 121 9.60 17.20 5.39
C VAL A 121 8.10 17.61 5.52
N ALA A 122 7.48 18.09 4.45
CA ALA A 122 6.03 18.28 4.36
C ALA A 122 5.38 17.18 3.49
N LEU A 123 4.18 16.72 3.90
CA LEU A 123 3.25 16.03 3.00
C LEU A 123 2.87 16.98 1.85
N THR A 124 3.57 16.86 0.74
CA THR A 124 3.27 17.63 -0.46
C THR A 124 2.39 16.80 -1.39
N LYS A 125 1.57 17.47 -2.21
CA LYS A 125 0.85 16.83 -3.32
C LYS A 125 1.79 15.96 -4.15
N THR A 126 3.01 16.44 -4.38
CA THR A 126 4.07 15.74 -5.12
C THR A 126 4.49 14.41 -4.48
N MET A 127 4.63 14.35 -3.15
CA MET A 127 4.94 13.09 -2.48
C MET A 127 3.81 12.08 -2.66
N MET A 128 2.57 12.51 -2.49
CA MET A 128 1.38 11.66 -2.65
C MET A 128 1.22 11.17 -4.09
N GLU A 129 1.43 12.05 -5.07
CA GLU A 129 1.48 11.70 -6.49
C GLU A 129 2.60 10.69 -6.76
N GLY A 130 3.80 10.88 -6.19
CA GLY A 130 4.93 9.95 -6.34
C GLY A 130 4.65 8.57 -5.75
N ILE A 131 3.99 8.49 -4.59
CA ILE A 131 3.53 7.23 -3.99
C ILE A 131 2.51 6.57 -4.92
N ALA A 132 1.51 7.33 -5.40
CA ALA A 132 0.48 6.83 -6.28
C ALA A 132 1.07 6.30 -7.60
N GLU A 133 1.97 7.05 -8.22
CA GLU A 133 2.68 6.64 -9.44
C GLU A 133 3.52 5.39 -9.22
N LYS A 134 4.27 5.28 -8.11
CA LYS A 134 5.04 4.06 -7.80
C LYS A 134 4.14 2.84 -7.67
N LEU A 135 3.06 2.96 -6.91
CA LEU A 135 2.09 1.89 -6.69
C LEU A 135 1.37 1.51 -8.00
N LEU A 136 1.03 2.50 -8.84
CA LEU A 136 0.46 2.28 -10.17
C LEU A 136 1.48 1.67 -11.14
N MET A 137 2.77 2.00 -11.08
CA MET A 137 3.79 1.35 -11.91
C MET A 137 3.95 -0.12 -11.52
N ILE A 138 3.91 -0.41 -10.22
CA ILE A 138 3.98 -1.78 -9.70
C ILE A 138 2.83 -2.62 -10.26
N LEU A 139 1.63 -2.04 -10.46
CA LEU A 139 0.48 -2.76 -11.03
C LEU A 139 0.34 -2.66 -12.55
N GLY A 140 0.60 -1.49 -13.12
CA GLY A 140 0.34 -1.14 -14.52
C GLY A 140 1.31 -1.84 -15.49
N THR A 141 2.55 -2.08 -15.06
CA THR A 141 3.51 -2.92 -15.80
C THR A 141 2.99 -4.35 -16.03
N ARG A 142 2.01 -4.80 -15.24
CA ARG A 142 1.47 -6.17 -15.23
C ARG A 142 0.27 -6.39 -16.14
N THR A 143 -0.19 -5.37 -16.86
CA THR A 143 -1.28 -5.53 -17.86
C THR A 143 -0.76 -6.14 -19.16
N ALA A 144 0.53 -5.93 -19.49
CA ALA A 144 1.16 -6.54 -20.67
C ALA A 144 1.39 -8.06 -20.49
N GLU A 145 1.60 -8.54 -19.25
CA GLU A 145 1.83 -9.95 -18.93
C GLU A 145 0.54 -10.79 -18.83
N ARG A 146 -0.64 -10.15 -18.83
CA ARG A 146 -1.97 -10.79 -18.72
C ARG A 146 -2.53 -11.32 -20.05
N MET A 147 -1.74 -11.40 -21.12
CA MET A 147 -2.21 -11.91 -22.42
C MET A 147 -2.59 -13.41 -22.40
N VAL A 148 -2.21 -14.16 -21.36
CA VAL A 148 -2.68 -15.53 -21.11
C VAL A 148 -3.37 -15.59 -19.73
N PRO A 149 -4.70 -15.80 -19.63
CA PRO A 149 -5.48 -15.63 -18.39
C PRO A 149 -5.02 -16.49 -17.21
N ILE A 150 -4.63 -17.74 -17.45
CA ILE A 150 -4.23 -18.70 -16.39
C ILE A 150 -2.84 -18.35 -15.84
N VAL A 151 -1.91 -17.99 -16.72
CA VAL A 151 -0.53 -17.61 -16.35
C VAL A 151 -0.50 -16.21 -15.73
N GLY A 152 -1.31 -15.27 -16.25
CA GLY A 152 -1.42 -13.91 -15.75
C GLY A 152 -2.03 -13.80 -14.35
N ALA A 153 -2.95 -14.71 -13.97
CA ALA A 153 -3.51 -14.77 -12.62
C ALA A 153 -2.50 -15.29 -11.60
N ALA A 154 -1.75 -16.36 -11.93
CA ALA A 154 -0.70 -16.91 -11.07
C ALA A 154 0.46 -15.92 -10.84
N ILE A 155 0.87 -15.21 -11.90
CA ILE A 155 1.91 -14.16 -11.82
C ILE A 155 1.40 -12.96 -11.03
N GLY A 156 0.16 -12.51 -11.28
CA GLY A 156 -0.43 -11.36 -10.58
C GLY A 156 -0.56 -11.56 -9.07
N GLY A 157 -1.10 -12.71 -8.64
CA GLY A 157 -1.24 -13.04 -7.22
C GLY A 157 0.11 -13.18 -6.52
N THR A 158 1.05 -13.91 -7.13
CA THR A 158 2.41 -14.07 -6.59
C THR A 158 3.15 -12.73 -6.50
N ALA A 159 2.99 -11.85 -7.49
CA ALA A 159 3.63 -10.54 -7.48
C ALA A 159 3.07 -9.62 -6.38
N ASN A 160 1.77 -9.69 -6.09
CA ASN A 160 1.16 -8.97 -4.97
C ASN A 160 1.65 -9.51 -3.62
N TYR A 161 1.68 -10.83 -3.45
CA TYR A 161 2.25 -11.48 -2.27
C TYR A 161 3.69 -11.00 -2.01
N LEU A 162 4.54 -11.12 -3.03
CA LEU A 162 5.96 -10.73 -2.93
C LEU A 162 6.13 -9.23 -2.69
N PHE A 163 5.27 -8.39 -3.28
CA PHE A 163 5.28 -6.96 -3.01
C PHE A 163 5.07 -6.69 -1.52
N ILE A 164 4.03 -7.25 -0.90
CA ILE A 164 3.75 -7.06 0.53
C ILE A 164 4.92 -7.53 1.39
N LYS A 165 5.52 -8.69 1.10
CA LYS A 165 6.68 -9.22 1.85
C LYS A 165 7.92 -8.32 1.71
N ARG A 166 8.19 -7.79 0.52
CA ARG A 166 9.30 -6.85 0.27
C ARG A 166 9.09 -5.54 1.01
N MET A 167 7.87 -5.02 0.98
CA MET A 167 7.52 -3.80 1.70
C MET A 167 7.64 -3.97 3.21
N ALA A 168 7.18 -5.10 3.76
CA ALA A 168 7.38 -5.41 5.17
C ALA A 168 8.87 -5.35 5.55
N THR A 169 9.74 -5.88 4.69
CA THR A 169 11.19 -5.83 4.87
C THR A 169 11.73 -4.40 4.82
N SER A 170 11.28 -3.59 3.86
CA SER A 170 11.67 -2.17 3.74
C SER A 170 11.26 -1.36 4.96
N VAL A 171 10.02 -1.50 5.42
CA VAL A 171 9.50 -0.78 6.60
C VAL A 171 10.29 -1.14 7.86
N ARG A 172 10.62 -2.42 8.05
CA ARG A 172 11.45 -2.86 9.19
C ARG A 172 12.81 -2.19 9.20
N LYS A 173 13.49 -2.13 8.05
CA LYS A 173 14.81 -1.48 7.95
C LYS A 173 14.75 0.00 8.32
N ILE A 174 13.67 0.69 7.95
CA ILE A 174 13.46 2.10 8.32
C ILE A 174 13.26 2.23 9.82
N GLN A 175 12.47 1.37 10.45
CA GLN A 175 12.21 1.46 11.90
C GLN A 175 13.41 1.09 12.78
N ILE A 176 14.37 0.32 12.26
CA ILE A 176 15.62 -0.02 12.96
C ILE A 176 16.62 1.15 12.91
N THR A 177 16.46 2.08 11.96
CA THR A 177 17.33 3.24 11.82
C THR A 177 16.62 4.46 12.41
N PRO A 178 17.19 5.20 13.38
CA PRO A 178 16.54 6.41 13.87
C PRO A 178 16.36 7.39 12.70
N ILE A 179 15.13 7.87 12.49
CA ILE A 179 14.84 8.93 11.54
C ILE A 179 15.46 10.20 12.12
N ILE A 180 16.63 10.60 11.62
CA ILE A 180 17.23 11.90 11.95
C ILE A 180 16.46 12.93 11.13
N ILE A 181 15.51 13.62 11.77
CA ILE A 181 14.88 14.80 11.20
C ILE A 181 15.87 15.95 11.39
N THR A 182 16.59 16.30 10.32
CA THR A 182 17.41 17.52 10.31
C THR A 182 16.47 18.71 10.19
N VAL A 183 16.26 19.42 11.28
CA VAL A 183 15.57 20.72 11.28
C VAL A 183 16.61 21.76 10.87
N ASN A 184 16.46 22.34 9.67
CA ASN A 184 17.20 23.52 9.21
C ASN A 184 16.34 24.77 9.42
#